data_AF-A0A7W0YM73-F1
#
_entry.id   AF-A0A7W0YM73-F1
#
_cell.length_a   1.000
_cell.length_b   1.000
_cell.length_c   1.000
_cell.angle_alpha   90.00
_cell.angle_beta   90.00
_cell.angle_gamma   90.00
#
_symmetry.space_group_name_H-M   'P 1'
#
loop_
_entity.id
_entity.type
_entity.pdbx_description
1 polymer ?
#
loop_
_entity_poly.entity_id
_entity_poly.type
_entity_poly.pdbx_seq_one_letter_code
_entity_poly.pdbx_strand_id
1 'polypeptide(L)'
;MTVCERLSDRMPDVLRGHARWTAEEAAHLAGCADCRAEQDLIAAVHRIAARAPAPRDPLALAETVLRRVANQPRSRLRSLRSWAVGIAAAAGIALAVWTGSDREGIVSDPAAVAAGADIALPELEPMETAELDSLLETMEATPPPAPAAWSALGEPTLGDLDADELEQVLGTWEG
;
A
#
# COMPACT_ATOMS: atom_id res chain seq x y z
N MET A 1 -12.40 -12.24 -7.32
CA MET A 1 -11.72 -11.44 -8.35
C MET A 1 -12.60 -11.35 -9.60
N THR A 2 -12.87 -10.13 -10.06
CA THR A 2 -13.62 -9.89 -11.31
C THR A 2 -12.70 -9.98 -12.54
N VAL A 3 -13.29 -10.11 -13.74
CA VAL A 3 -12.52 -10.09 -15.00
C VAL A 3 -11.80 -8.74 -15.19
N CYS A 4 -12.42 -7.65 -14.75
CA CYS A 4 -11.87 -6.30 -14.80
C CYS A 4 -10.63 -6.15 -13.90
N GLU A 5 -10.70 -6.61 -12.64
CA GLU A 5 -9.55 -6.59 -11.71
C GLU A 5 -8.35 -7.34 -12.30
N ARG A 6 -8.58 -8.55 -12.81
CA ARG A 6 -7.52 -9.34 -13.44
C ARG A 6 -6.91 -8.65 -14.67
N LEU A 7 -7.71 -7.95 -15.47
CA LEU A 7 -7.22 -7.19 -16.62
C LEU A 7 -6.41 -5.96 -16.20
N SER A 8 -6.88 -5.24 -15.18
CA SER A 8 -6.18 -4.10 -14.57
C SER A 8 -4.77 -4.51 -14.13
N ASP A 9 -4.65 -5.60 -13.36
CA ASP A 9 -3.36 -6.06 -12.84
C ASP A 9 -2.37 -6.43 -13.95
N ARG A 10 -2.87 -6.98 -15.07
CA ARG A 10 -2.03 -7.39 -16.22
C ARG A 10 -1.69 -6.24 -17.18
N MET A 11 -2.45 -5.16 -17.15
CA MET A 11 -2.36 -4.07 -18.12
C MET A 11 -0.96 -3.41 -18.20
N PRO A 12 -0.27 -3.15 -17.07
CA PRO A 12 1.08 -2.61 -17.11
C PRO A 12 2.07 -3.50 -17.87
N ASP A 13 2.01 -4.82 -17.68
CA ASP A 13 2.94 -5.76 -18.29
C ASP A 13 2.69 -5.91 -19.80
N VAL A 14 1.42 -5.88 -20.23
CA VAL A 14 1.11 -5.88 -21.65
C VAL A 14 1.55 -4.57 -22.32
N LEU A 15 1.35 -3.43 -21.66
CA LEU A 15 1.76 -2.12 -22.18
C LEU A 15 3.29 -1.94 -22.23
N ARG A 16 4.03 -2.57 -21.31
CA ARG A 16 5.51 -2.65 -21.35
C ARG A 16 6.04 -3.68 -22.34
N GLY A 17 5.16 -4.52 -22.91
CA GLY A 17 5.52 -5.58 -23.85
C GLY A 17 6.06 -6.87 -23.21
N HIS A 18 5.93 -7.03 -21.89
CA HIS A 18 6.29 -8.26 -21.16
C HIS A 18 5.23 -9.36 -21.30
N ALA A 19 3.99 -8.99 -21.63
CA ALA A 19 2.89 -9.91 -21.86
C ALA A 19 2.10 -9.53 -23.12
N ARG A 20 1.16 -10.40 -23.52
CA ARG A 20 0.21 -10.15 -24.60
C ARG A 20 -1.19 -10.49 -24.15
N TRP A 21 -2.17 -9.73 -24.64
CA TRP A 21 -3.57 -10.06 -24.47
C TRP A 21 -3.90 -11.37 -25.17
N THR A 22 -4.64 -12.22 -24.49
CA THR A 22 -5.38 -13.32 -25.11
C THR A 22 -6.54 -12.76 -25.94
N ALA A 23 -7.10 -13.59 -26.83
CA ALA A 23 -8.24 -13.18 -27.65
C ALA A 23 -9.47 -12.81 -26.80
N GLU A 24 -9.70 -13.52 -25.70
CA GLU A 24 -10.81 -13.27 -24.76
C GLU A 24 -10.62 -11.94 -24.01
N GLU A 25 -9.40 -11.67 -23.52
CA GLU A 25 -9.06 -10.41 -22.85
C GLU A 25 -9.20 -9.22 -23.81
N ALA A 26 -8.74 -9.36 -25.05
CA ALA A 26 -8.90 -8.33 -26.08
C ALA A 26 -10.38 -8.08 -26.43
N ALA A 27 -11.21 -9.13 -26.47
CA ALA A 27 -12.65 -9.01 -26.68
C ALA A 27 -13.33 -8.28 -25.51
N HIS A 28 -12.92 -8.57 -24.27
CA HIS A 28 -13.42 -7.86 -23.09
C HIS A 28 -13.03 -6.37 -23.13
N LEU A 29 -11.78 -6.03 -23.45
CA LEU A 29 -11.33 -4.65 -23.62
C LEU A 29 -12.12 -3.93 -24.71
N ALA A 30 -12.43 -4.60 -25.82
CA ALA A 30 -13.29 -4.03 -26.86
C ALA A 30 -14.75 -3.79 -26.40
N GLY A 31 -15.24 -4.57 -25.42
CA GLY A 31 -16.61 -4.47 -24.89
C GLY A 31 -16.77 -3.55 -23.67
N CYS A 32 -15.76 -3.44 -22.82
CA CYS A 32 -15.84 -2.76 -21.52
C CYS A 32 -15.26 -1.33 -21.58
N ALA A 33 -16.10 -0.32 -21.32
CA ALA A 33 -15.68 1.09 -21.36
C ALA A 33 -14.66 1.43 -20.27
N ASP A 34 -14.84 0.89 -19.06
CA ASP A 34 -13.98 1.18 -17.92
C ASP A 34 -12.57 0.64 -18.14
N CYS A 35 -12.44 -0.61 -18.61
CA CYS A 35 -11.13 -1.19 -18.91
C CYS A 35 -10.41 -0.47 -20.06
N ARG A 36 -11.13 0.11 -21.03
CA ARG A 36 -10.50 0.96 -22.06
C ARG A 36 -9.99 2.28 -21.50
N ALA A 37 -10.79 2.94 -20.66
CA ALA A 37 -10.40 4.19 -20.02
C ALA A 37 -9.14 4.00 -19.15
N GLU A 38 -9.09 2.88 -18.43
CA GLU A 38 -7.90 2.50 -17.65
C GLU A 38 -6.69 2.22 -18.56
N GLN A 39 -6.87 1.49 -19.66
CA GLN A 39 -5.81 1.25 -20.63
C GLN A 39 -5.24 2.55 -21.22
N ASP A 40 -6.11 3.49 -21.56
CA ASP A 40 -5.71 4.79 -22.09
C ASP A 40 -4.94 5.61 -21.06
N LEU A 41 -5.36 5.56 -19.79
CA LEU A 41 -4.67 6.22 -18.68
C LEU A 41 -3.26 5.65 -18.49
N ILE A 42 -3.13 4.33 -18.35
CA ILE A 42 -1.83 3.68 -18.13
C ILE A 42 -0.92 3.89 -19.35
N ALA A 43 -1.47 3.81 -20.57
CA ALA A 43 -0.72 4.10 -21.79
C ALA A 43 -0.23 5.57 -21.84
N ALA A 44 -1.03 6.52 -21.37
CA ALA A 44 -0.61 7.93 -21.27
C ALA A 44 0.54 8.10 -20.28
N VAL A 45 0.45 7.49 -19.09
CA VAL A 45 1.53 7.49 -18.09
C VAL A 45 2.80 6.89 -18.67
N HIS A 46 2.70 5.75 -19.36
CA HIS A 46 3.85 5.10 -19.98
C HIS A 46 4.51 5.97 -21.06
N ARG A 47 3.72 6.68 -21.89
CA ARG A 47 4.26 7.64 -22.87
C ARG A 47 4.99 8.82 -22.23
N ILE A 48 4.50 9.31 -21.09
CA ILE A 48 5.17 10.38 -20.34
C ILE A 48 6.48 9.86 -19.76
N ALA A 49 6.45 8.67 -19.13
CA ALA A 49 7.63 8.04 -18.55
C ALA A 49 8.71 7.75 -19.61
N ALA A 50 8.33 7.25 -20.79
CA ALA A 50 9.27 6.97 -21.88
C ALA A 50 9.96 8.22 -22.46
N ARG A 51 9.35 9.39 -22.30
CA ARG A 51 9.93 10.69 -22.72
C ARG A 51 10.74 11.36 -21.60
N ALA A 52 10.59 10.88 -20.36
CA ALA A 52 11.38 11.41 -19.26
C ALA A 52 12.85 11.02 -19.48
N PRO A 53 13.79 11.96 -19.37
CA PRO A 53 15.20 11.61 -19.39
C PRO A 53 15.48 10.64 -18.25
N ALA A 54 16.18 9.54 -18.54
CA ALA A 54 16.64 8.63 -17.50
C ALA A 54 17.43 9.44 -16.46
N PRO A 55 17.17 9.26 -15.16
CA PRO A 55 17.93 9.95 -14.15
C PRO A 55 19.39 9.52 -14.28
N ARG A 56 20.26 10.49 -14.60
CA ARG A 56 21.71 10.24 -14.74
C ARG A 56 22.35 9.82 -13.42
N ASP A 57 21.70 10.19 -12.31
CA ASP A 57 22.10 9.84 -10.96
C ASP A 57 20.84 9.57 -10.11
N PRO A 58 20.52 8.30 -9.81
CA PRO A 58 19.35 7.94 -9.01
C PRO A 58 19.46 8.41 -7.56
N LEU A 59 20.68 8.54 -7.01
CA LEU A 59 20.89 9.04 -5.65
C LEU A 59 20.60 10.53 -5.57
N ALA A 60 21.11 11.32 -6.52
CA ALA A 60 20.78 12.75 -6.60
C ALA A 60 19.27 12.99 -6.84
N LEU A 61 18.61 12.11 -7.60
CA LEU A 61 17.15 12.16 -7.77
C LEU A 61 16.44 11.89 -6.44
N ALA A 62 16.82 10.83 -5.72
CA ALA A 62 16.24 10.49 -4.43
C ALA A 62 16.43 11.63 -3.41
N GLU A 63 17.63 12.20 -3.31
CA GLU A 63 17.90 13.36 -2.47
C GLU A 63 17.06 14.57 -2.85
N THR A 64 16.88 14.83 -4.15
CA THR A 64 16.05 15.93 -4.65
C THR A 64 14.59 15.73 -4.28
N VAL A 65 14.07 14.50 -4.40
CA VAL A 65 12.71 14.16 -4.00
C VAL A 65 12.54 14.31 -2.49
N LEU A 66 13.43 13.74 -1.68
CA LEU A 66 13.41 13.85 -0.22
C LEU A 66 13.46 15.31 0.24
N ARG A 67 14.34 16.11 -0.36
CA ARG A 67 14.45 17.55 -0.07
C ARG A 67 13.17 18.30 -0.45
N ARG A 68 12.54 17.94 -1.57
CA ARG A 68 11.27 18.54 -2.00
C ARG A 68 10.13 18.20 -1.06
N VAL A 69 10.06 16.94 -0.59
CA VAL A 69 9.06 16.49 0.39
C VAL A 69 9.28 17.19 1.74
N ALA A 70 10.52 17.27 2.21
CA ALA A 70 10.87 17.96 3.45
C ALA A 70 10.53 19.46 3.42
N ASN A 71 10.67 20.09 2.26
CA ASN A 71 10.40 21.51 2.06
C ASN A 71 8.95 21.83 1.69
N GLN A 72 8.04 20.85 1.65
CA GLN A 72 6.62 21.15 1.43
C GLN A 72 5.99 21.75 2.70
N PRO A 73 5.23 22.85 2.58
CA PRO A 73 4.54 23.44 3.71
C PRO A 73 3.56 22.44 4.33
N ARG A 74 3.62 22.28 5.66
CA ARG A 74 2.82 21.33 6.47
C ARG A 74 1.31 21.37 6.20
N SER A 75 0.79 22.48 5.67
CA SER A 75 -0.60 22.61 5.25
C SER A 75 -0.99 21.72 4.07
N ARG A 76 -0.07 21.42 3.14
CA ARG A 76 -0.31 20.47 2.04
C ARG A 76 -0.08 19.02 2.45
N LEU A 77 0.76 18.78 3.45
CA LEU A 77 1.03 17.43 3.98
C LEU A 77 -0.19 16.83 4.68
N ARG A 78 -1.06 17.62 5.33
CA ARG A 78 -2.32 17.10 5.91
C ARG A 78 -3.26 16.48 4.85
N SER A 79 -3.30 17.07 3.65
CA SER A 79 -4.10 16.54 2.53
C SER A 79 -3.47 15.31 1.86
N LEU A 80 -2.15 15.13 1.97
CA LEU A 80 -1.45 13.98 1.41
C LEU A 80 -1.31 12.82 2.42
N ARG A 81 -1.41 13.10 3.72
CA ARG A 81 -1.30 12.09 4.79
C ARG A 81 -2.49 11.12 4.79
N SER A 82 -3.65 11.53 4.30
CA SER A 82 -4.78 10.62 4.04
C SER A 82 -4.53 9.67 2.85
N TRP A 83 -3.66 10.04 1.90
CA TRP A 83 -3.26 9.19 0.77
C TRP A 83 -1.97 8.38 1.04
N ALA A 84 -1.10 8.87 1.93
CA ALA A 84 0.20 8.26 2.21
C ALA A 84 0.11 6.94 2.99
N VAL A 85 -0.96 6.73 3.76
CA VAL A 85 -1.21 5.45 4.46
C VAL A 85 -1.36 4.29 3.46
N GLY A 86 -1.93 4.54 2.27
CA GLY A 86 -2.03 3.52 1.22
C GLY A 86 -0.71 3.24 0.49
N ILE A 87 0.16 4.24 0.35
CA ILE A 87 1.39 4.13 -0.46
C ILE A 87 2.55 3.49 0.34
N ALA A 88 2.62 3.71 1.65
CA ALA A 88 3.66 3.11 2.50
C ALA A 88 3.58 1.57 2.56
N ALA A 89 2.36 1.01 2.55
CA ALA A 89 2.15 -0.44 2.52
C ALA A 89 2.66 -1.07 1.21
N ALA A 90 2.45 -0.42 0.06
CA ALA A 90 2.86 -0.93 -1.24
C ALA A 90 4.39 -0.93 -1.44
N ALA A 91 5.10 0.06 -0.89
CA ALA A 91 6.55 0.14 -1.00
C ALA A 91 7.28 -0.94 -0.17
N GLY A 92 6.73 -1.33 0.99
CA GLY A 92 7.28 -2.42 1.81
C GLY A 92 7.19 -3.78 1.12
N ILE A 93 6.07 -4.06 0.44
CA ILE A 93 5.87 -5.32 -0.30
C ILE A 93 6.80 -5.39 -1.52
N ALA A 94 6.97 -4.29 -2.24
CA ALA A 94 7.89 -4.23 -3.39
C ALA A 94 9.36 -4.43 -2.98
N LEU A 95 9.76 -3.92 -1.81
CA LEU A 95 11.12 -4.11 -1.29
C LEU A 95 11.36 -5.56 -0.85
N ALA A 96 10.39 -6.19 -0.17
CA ALA A 96 10.47 -7.58 0.27
C ALA A 96 10.56 -8.58 -0.89
N VAL A 97 9.83 -8.33 -1.99
CA VAL A 97 9.90 -9.13 -3.21
C VAL A 97 11.27 -8.97 -3.90
N TRP A 98 11.87 -7.78 -3.84
CA TRP A 98 13.15 -7.52 -4.48
C TRP A 98 14.35 -8.07 -3.71
N THR A 99 14.30 -8.09 -2.37
CA THR A 99 15.40 -8.58 -1.52
C THR A 99 15.30 -10.06 -1.14
N GLY A 100 14.16 -10.73 -1.42
CA GLY A 100 13.90 -12.11 -0.99
C GLY A 100 14.27 -13.22 -2.00
N SER A 101 14.83 -12.88 -3.16
CA SER A 101 14.94 -13.81 -4.29
C SER A 101 16.19 -14.72 -4.29
N ASP A 102 16.64 -15.16 -3.12
CA ASP A 102 17.71 -16.18 -2.92
C ASP A 102 17.26 -17.32 -1.97
N ARG A 103 15.98 -17.71 -2.01
CA ARG A 103 15.53 -18.98 -1.40
C ARG A 103 15.20 -20.00 -2.49
N GLU A 104 16.16 -20.87 -2.75
CA GLU A 104 15.96 -22.17 -3.38
C GLU A 104 14.78 -22.91 -2.73
N GLY A 105 13.87 -23.39 -3.58
CA GLY A 105 13.05 -24.58 -3.31
C GLY A 105 11.82 -24.38 -2.43
N ILE A 106 10.78 -23.72 -2.95
CA ILE A 106 9.41 -24.07 -2.60
C ILE A 106 8.67 -24.37 -3.90
N VAL A 107 8.46 -25.66 -4.15
CA VAL A 107 7.48 -26.13 -5.14
C VAL A 107 6.12 -25.65 -4.65
N SER A 108 5.61 -24.57 -5.25
CA SER A 108 4.24 -24.12 -5.03
C SER A 108 3.29 -25.14 -5.65
N ASP A 109 2.74 -26.01 -4.83
CA ASP A 109 1.56 -26.79 -5.19
C ASP A 109 0.37 -25.82 -5.29
N PRO A 110 -0.24 -25.63 -6.48
CA PRO A 110 -1.37 -24.72 -6.64
C PRO A 110 -2.63 -25.18 -5.88
N ALA A 111 -2.64 -26.39 -5.32
CA ALA A 111 -3.73 -26.85 -4.46
C ALA A 111 -3.70 -26.24 -3.05
N ALA A 112 -2.54 -25.79 -2.55
CA ALA A 112 -2.41 -25.27 -1.18
C ALA A 112 -2.88 -23.80 -1.04
N VAL A 113 -2.90 -23.04 -2.14
CA VAL A 113 -3.30 -21.61 -2.14
C VAL A 113 -4.83 -21.43 -2.22
N ALA A 114 -5.58 -22.50 -2.49
CA ALA A 114 -7.04 -22.49 -2.51
C ALA A 114 -7.69 -22.67 -1.11
N ALA A 115 -6.90 -23.10 -0.12
CA ALA A 115 -7.30 -23.02 1.27
C ALA A 115 -6.84 -21.65 1.80
N GLY A 116 -7.78 -20.80 2.18
CA GLY A 116 -7.51 -19.46 2.68
C GLY A 116 -6.38 -19.49 3.71
N ALA A 117 -5.42 -18.58 3.55
CA ALA A 117 -4.51 -18.25 4.62
C ALA A 117 -5.32 -17.57 5.72
N ASP A 118 -5.96 -18.39 6.56
CA ASP A 118 -6.46 -18.02 7.87
C ASP A 118 -5.25 -17.56 8.68
N ILE A 119 -5.04 -16.25 8.71
CA ILE A 119 -4.26 -15.63 9.76
C ILE A 119 -5.10 -15.79 11.02
N ALA A 120 -4.88 -16.90 11.73
CA ALA A 120 -5.49 -17.15 13.02
C ALA A 120 -5.08 -16.01 13.96
N LEU A 121 -6.00 -15.08 14.18
CA LEU A 121 -5.94 -14.06 15.22
C LEU A 121 -6.78 -14.62 16.38
N PRO A 122 -6.19 -15.44 17.28
CA PRO A 122 -6.93 -16.18 18.31
C PRO A 122 -7.67 -15.29 19.32
N GLU A 123 -7.43 -13.96 19.30
CA GLU A 123 -8.13 -13.01 20.16
C GLU A 123 -9.39 -12.39 19.51
N LEU A 124 -9.65 -12.63 18.22
CA LEU A 124 -10.87 -12.15 17.52
C LEU A 124 -11.94 -13.25 17.39
N GLU A 125 -11.60 -14.48 17.77
CA GLU A 125 -12.42 -15.66 17.51
C GLU A 125 -13.66 -15.83 18.42
N PRO A 126 -13.75 -15.22 19.62
CA PRO A 126 -15.00 -15.28 20.40
C PRO A 126 -15.91 -14.04 20.27
N MET A 127 -15.58 -13.03 19.47
CA MET A 127 -16.50 -11.89 19.31
C MET A 127 -17.61 -12.22 18.30
N GLU A 128 -18.82 -12.44 18.83
CA GLU A 128 -20.00 -12.62 17.99
C GLU A 128 -20.21 -11.37 17.11
N THR A 129 -20.65 -11.57 15.88
CA THR A 129 -20.86 -10.48 14.89
C THR A 129 -21.74 -9.34 15.40
N ALA A 130 -22.64 -9.63 16.35
CA ALA A 130 -23.47 -8.63 17.01
C ALA A 130 -22.70 -7.68 17.96
N GLU A 131 -21.62 -8.14 18.58
CA GLU A 131 -20.77 -7.29 19.43
C GLU A 131 -19.90 -6.36 18.58
N LEU A 132 -19.47 -6.83 17.40
CA LEU A 132 -18.71 -6.04 16.44
C LEU A 132 -19.55 -4.86 15.90
N ASP A 133 -20.82 -5.11 15.56
CA ASP A 133 -21.75 -4.07 15.12
C ASP A 133 -22.03 -3.05 16.24
N SER A 134 -22.16 -3.51 17.49
CA SER A 134 -22.38 -2.63 18.64
C SER A 134 -21.17 -1.73 18.95
N LEU A 135 -19.95 -2.24 18.75
CA LEU A 135 -18.72 -1.44 18.86
C LEU A 135 -18.58 -0.42 17.73
N LEU A 136 -18.90 -0.80 16.50
CA LEU A 136 -18.92 0.11 15.35
C LEU A 136 -19.94 1.23 15.57
N GLU A 137 -21.15 0.90 16.01
CA GLU A 137 -22.19 1.88 16.32
C GLU A 137 -21.78 2.82 17.46
N THR A 138 -21.07 2.31 18.48
CA THR A 138 -20.55 3.12 19.58
C THR A 138 -19.43 4.07 19.13
N MET A 139 -18.54 3.62 18.23
CA MET A 139 -17.49 4.46 17.65
C MET A 139 -18.06 5.55 16.75
N GLU A 140 -19.13 5.25 16.02
CA GLU A 140 -19.79 6.17 15.11
C GLU A 140 -20.71 7.16 15.86
N ALA A 141 -21.31 6.73 16.98
CA ALA A 141 -22.12 7.57 17.86
C ALA A 141 -21.30 8.48 18.79
N THR A 142 -20.01 8.20 18.97
CA THR A 142 -19.13 9.05 19.79
C THR A 142 -18.57 10.18 18.91
N PRO A 143 -19.07 11.43 19.01
CA PRO A 143 -18.48 12.53 18.27
C PRO A 143 -17.01 12.68 18.65
N PRO A 144 -16.10 12.88 17.68
CA PRO A 144 -14.69 13.06 17.99
C PRO A 144 -14.58 14.24 18.98
N PRO A 145 -13.81 14.10 20.07
CA PRO A 145 -13.58 15.21 20.98
C PRO A 145 -13.11 16.42 20.16
N ALA A 146 -13.66 17.60 20.45
CA ALA A 146 -13.29 18.83 19.77
C ALA A 146 -11.75 18.92 19.68
N PRO A 147 -11.17 19.48 18.60
CA PRO A 147 -9.73 19.40 18.30
C PRO A 147 -8.79 19.93 19.41
N ALA A 148 -9.34 20.63 20.41
CA ALA A 148 -8.63 21.06 21.61
C ALA A 148 -8.33 19.93 22.61
N ALA A 149 -9.16 18.88 22.70
CA ALA A 149 -8.97 17.81 23.66
C ALA A 149 -7.83 16.86 23.27
N TRP A 150 -7.58 16.68 21.97
CA TRP A 150 -6.50 15.80 21.47
C TRP A 150 -5.14 16.49 21.48
N SER A 151 -5.13 17.83 21.53
CA SER A 151 -3.92 18.63 21.72
C SER A 151 -3.43 18.62 23.17
N ALA A 152 -4.23 18.09 24.11
CA ALA A 152 -3.88 17.99 25.53
C ALA A 152 -3.26 16.64 25.91
N LEU A 153 -3.44 15.60 25.08
CA LEU A 153 -2.60 14.42 25.13
C LEU A 153 -1.33 14.77 24.36
N GLY A 154 -0.29 15.20 25.08
CA GLY A 154 1.01 15.49 24.47
C GLY A 154 1.43 14.31 23.60
N GLU A 155 1.77 14.56 22.34
CA GLU A 155 2.36 13.55 21.47
C GLU A 155 3.56 12.97 22.23
N PRO A 156 3.58 11.67 22.62
CA PRO A 156 4.77 11.08 23.20
C PRO A 156 5.82 11.12 22.10
N THR A 157 6.76 12.06 22.22
CA THR A 157 7.83 12.16 21.26
C THR A 157 8.87 11.11 21.64
N LEU A 158 9.36 10.37 20.66
CA LEU A 158 10.50 9.44 20.84
C LEU A 158 11.76 10.12 21.41
N GLY A 159 11.80 11.46 21.44
CA GLY A 159 12.87 12.23 22.06
C GLY A 159 12.76 12.36 23.58
N ASP A 160 11.64 11.97 24.18
CA ASP A 160 11.42 12.00 25.63
C ASP A 160 11.75 10.65 26.31
N LEU A 161 12.04 9.61 25.52
CA LEU A 161 12.46 8.31 26.03
C LEU A 161 13.94 8.36 26.39
N ASP A 162 14.28 7.89 27.58
CA ASP A 162 15.67 7.69 27.94
C ASP A 162 16.27 6.47 27.21
N ALA A 163 17.59 6.31 27.33
CA ALA A 163 18.30 5.26 26.60
C ALA A 163 17.83 3.84 26.99
N ASP A 164 17.41 3.66 28.24
CA ASP A 164 17.02 2.36 28.78
C ASP A 164 15.59 2.00 28.32
N GLU A 165 14.69 2.99 28.29
CA GLU A 165 13.33 2.82 27.75
C GLU A 165 13.34 2.57 26.24
N LEU A 166 14.23 3.25 25.50
CA LEU A 166 14.39 3.04 24.06
C LEU A 166 14.90 1.63 23.75
N GLU A 167 15.87 1.14 24.52
CA GLU A 167 16.41 -0.21 24.36
C GLU A 167 15.35 -1.29 24.66
N GLN A 168 14.46 -1.04 25.62
CA GLN A 168 13.35 -1.94 25.92
C GLN A 168 12.30 -1.99 24.79
N VAL A 169 11.96 -0.85 24.19
CA VAL A 169 11.03 -0.80 23.05
C VAL A 169 11.62 -1.50 21.83
N LEU A 170 12.91 -1.26 21.54
CA LEU A 170 13.61 -1.91 20.43
C LEU A 170 13.73 -3.42 20.64
N GLY A 171 14.11 -3.86 21.85
CA GLY A 171 14.21 -5.28 22.19
C GLY A 171 12.88 -6.02 22.12
N THR A 172 11.75 -5.33 22.29
CA THR A 172 10.41 -5.93 22.13
C THR A 172 10.05 -6.14 20.66
N TRP A 173 10.62 -5.37 19.74
CA TRP A 173 10.34 -5.45 18.30
C TRP A 173 11.31 -6.36 17.53
N GLU A 174 12.48 -6.62 18.10
CA GLU A 174 13.48 -7.56 17.56
C GLU A 174 13.26 -9.01 18.03
N GLY A 175 12.15 -9.28 18.73
CA GLY A 175 11.73 -10.62 19.16
C GLY A 175 11.42 -11.58 18.01
#